data_AF-K5BI87-F1
#
_entry.id   AF-K5BI87-F1
#
_cell.length_a   1.000
_cell.length_b   1.000
_cell.length_c   1.000
_cell.angle_alpha   90.00
_cell.angle_beta   90.00
_cell.angle_gamma   90.00
#
_symmetry.space_group_name_H-M   'P 1'
#
loop_
_entity.id
_entity.type
_entity.pdbx_description
1 polymer ?
#
loop_
_entity_poly.entity_id
_entity_poly.type
_entity_poly.pdbx_seq_one_letter_code
_entity_poly.pdbx_strand_id
1 'polypeptide(L)'
;MTIGGFSATPQDAAPIDDVVGVEVTIDGMLVIADRLGLVDFPTTLGIRLNIPQPELRDRVWEQVARDLTAQGVLDHFGNPHPEVAAMVDTLSRADRTLEARWWRRDVGGKMIRFVVCRKGDRHVVCARDGDLLVVQRVASQVGLAGMVTTVLGAAPEADVEPLTGVASQLAQCRDADELARYGVAPASARAYAKIIADPAGWVEITAIERHPGGTFTQTDVAAGVLDSQFGRIVSIPRRVNGELYGSFLPGSQANLQRALDGLIEFLPSRSWFDHGEAAVNGHG
;
A
#
# COMPACT_ATOMS: atom_id res chain seq x y z
N MET A 1 -32.76 30.09 45.71
CA MET A 1 -31.88 29.63 46.82
C MET A 1 -32.28 28.18 47.03
N THR A 2 -31.64 27.21 46.36
CA THR A 2 -30.33 26.68 46.68
C THR A 2 -29.64 26.16 45.42
N ILE A 3 -28.35 26.41 45.33
CA ILE A 3 -27.46 26.17 44.20
C ILE A 3 -26.78 24.82 44.49
N GLY A 4 -27.03 23.80 43.68
CA GLY A 4 -26.34 22.50 43.75
C GLY A 4 -25.28 22.45 42.66
N GLY A 5 -24.01 22.64 43.05
CA GLY A 5 -22.88 22.65 42.14
C GLY A 5 -22.57 21.27 41.58
N PHE A 6 -22.59 21.16 40.25
CA PHE A 6 -21.85 20.10 39.55
C PHE A 6 -20.42 20.61 39.33
N SER A 7 -19.49 20.02 40.07
CA SER A 7 -18.06 20.13 39.79
C SER A 7 -17.79 19.38 38.50
N ALA A 8 -17.67 20.10 37.38
CA ALA A 8 -17.07 19.54 36.17
C ALA A 8 -15.56 19.42 36.43
N THR A 9 -15.10 18.21 36.72
CA THR A 9 -13.70 17.86 36.52
C THR A 9 -13.33 18.19 35.06
N PRO A 10 -12.17 18.81 34.78
CA PRO A 10 -11.72 18.98 33.42
C PRO A 10 -11.54 17.58 32.86
N GLN A 11 -12.45 17.20 31.97
CA GLN A 11 -12.33 16.05 31.11
C GLN A 11 -10.98 16.20 30.41
N ASP A 12 -10.08 15.23 30.64
CA ASP A 12 -8.78 15.15 30.01
C ASP A 12 -8.95 15.50 28.53
N ALA A 13 -8.48 16.69 28.16
CA ALA A 13 -8.24 17.00 26.78
C ALA A 13 -7.18 15.99 26.34
N ALA A 14 -7.59 15.02 25.51
CA ALA A 14 -6.67 14.08 24.90
C ALA A 14 -5.46 14.86 24.37
N PRO A 15 -4.22 14.47 24.71
CA PRO A 15 -3.06 15.21 24.26
C PRO A 15 -3.08 15.22 22.73
N ILE A 16 -2.63 16.33 22.16
CA ILE A 16 -2.41 16.51 20.73
C ILE A 16 -1.34 15.48 20.29
N ASP A 17 -1.76 14.26 20.03
CA ASP A 17 -0.97 13.09 19.63
C ASP A 17 -1.65 12.36 18.44
N ASP A 18 -2.50 13.11 17.71
CA ASP A 18 -3.37 12.65 16.63
C ASP A 18 -2.68 12.61 15.24
N VAL A 19 -1.35 12.58 15.20
CA VAL A 19 -0.62 12.48 13.92
C VAL A 19 -0.71 11.05 13.39
N VAL A 20 -1.79 10.77 12.68
CA VAL A 20 -2.02 9.49 11.99
C VAL A 20 -1.46 9.48 10.57
N GLY A 21 -1.08 10.64 10.03
CA GLY A 21 -0.43 10.76 8.73
C GLY A 21 0.25 12.11 8.52
N VAL A 22 1.16 12.15 7.57
CA VAL A 22 1.94 13.33 7.19
C VAL A 22 2.15 13.37 5.68
N GLU A 23 2.08 14.56 5.09
CA GLU A 23 2.45 14.81 3.70
C GLU A 23 3.79 15.55 3.67
N VAL A 24 4.76 15.03 2.91
CA VAL A 24 6.08 15.64 2.74
C VAL A 24 6.52 15.58 1.30
N THR A 25 7.40 16.50 0.91
CA THR A 25 8.11 16.38 -0.37
C THR A 25 9.19 15.29 -0.29
N ILE A 26 9.74 14.87 -1.43
CA ILE A 26 10.92 13.98 -1.46
C ILE A 26 12.09 14.55 -0.66
N ASP A 27 12.37 15.85 -0.79
CA ASP A 27 13.41 16.52 0.02
C ASP A 27 13.07 16.49 1.51
N GLY A 28 11.80 16.72 1.88
CA GLY A 28 11.34 16.63 3.26
C GLY A 28 11.56 15.24 3.84
N MET A 29 11.21 14.19 3.10
CA MET A 29 11.47 12.79 3.47
C MET A 29 12.97 12.52 3.65
N LEU A 30 13.83 13.05 2.77
CA LEU A 30 15.28 12.88 2.88
C LEU A 30 15.87 13.58 4.11
N VAL A 31 15.39 14.79 4.45
CA VAL A 31 15.79 15.50 5.68
C VAL A 31 15.39 14.70 6.92
N ILE A 32 14.16 14.17 6.96
CA ILE A 32 13.68 13.34 8.08
C ILE A 32 14.51 12.05 8.20
N ALA A 33 14.76 11.38 7.07
CA ALA A 33 15.55 10.15 7.04
C ALA A 33 17.00 10.38 7.51
N ASP A 34 17.63 11.48 7.10
CA ASP A 34 18.98 11.87 7.52
C ASP A 34 19.07 12.10 9.03
N ARG A 35 18.12 12.85 9.61
CA ARG A 35 18.05 13.12 11.06
C ARG A 35 17.90 11.84 11.89
N LEU A 36 17.22 10.84 11.34
CA LEU A 36 16.98 9.55 12.00
C LEU A 36 18.06 8.50 11.65
N GLY A 37 19.00 8.80 10.76
CA GLY A 37 20.00 7.85 10.27
C GLY A 37 19.40 6.67 9.51
N LEU A 38 18.26 6.88 8.83
CA LEU A 38 17.51 5.83 8.16
C LEU A 38 17.96 5.65 6.70
N VAL A 39 17.95 4.40 6.26
CA VAL A 39 18.38 3.96 4.92
C VAL A 39 17.50 2.80 4.45
N ASP A 40 17.69 2.33 3.22
CA ASP A 40 16.99 1.14 2.69
C ASP A 40 15.46 1.25 2.68
N PHE A 41 14.95 2.36 2.12
CA PHE A 41 13.53 2.55 1.83
C PHE A 41 13.04 1.67 0.67
N PRO A 42 11.72 1.36 0.59
CA PRO A 42 11.13 0.61 -0.52
C PRO A 42 11.48 1.24 -1.87
N THR A 43 12.00 0.43 -2.78
CA THR A 43 12.56 0.93 -4.04
C THR A 43 11.49 1.53 -4.94
N THR A 44 10.26 1.02 -4.85
CA THR A 44 9.09 1.55 -5.54
C THR A 44 8.79 3.02 -5.18
N LEU A 45 9.13 3.48 -3.96
CA LEU A 45 8.95 4.90 -3.62
C LEU A 45 10.03 5.80 -4.21
N GLY A 46 11.14 5.27 -4.72
CA GLY A 46 12.20 6.07 -5.34
C GLY A 46 12.79 7.16 -4.44
N ILE A 47 12.82 6.93 -3.12
CA ILE A 47 13.45 7.81 -2.14
C ILE A 47 14.96 7.62 -2.25
N ARG A 48 15.63 8.54 -2.97
CA ARG A 48 17.07 8.51 -3.22
C ARG A 48 17.60 9.94 -3.14
N LEU A 49 18.88 10.06 -2.81
CA LEU A 49 19.55 11.35 -2.85
C LEU A 49 19.41 11.97 -4.25
N ASN A 50 18.84 13.16 -4.30
CA ASN A 50 18.48 13.88 -5.53
C ASN A 50 19.46 15.02 -5.86
N ILE A 51 20.11 15.62 -4.86
CA ILE A 51 21.10 16.69 -5.02
C ILE A 51 22.51 16.12 -4.77
N PRO A 52 23.35 15.99 -5.82
CA PRO A 52 24.69 15.41 -5.69
C PRO A 52 25.72 16.38 -5.09
N GLN A 53 25.50 17.70 -5.22
CA GLN A 53 26.42 18.74 -4.74
C GLN A 53 26.16 19.03 -3.24
N PRO A 54 27.11 18.75 -2.33
CA PRO A 54 26.88 18.90 -0.89
C PRO A 54 26.48 20.31 -0.47
N GLU A 55 27.17 21.33 -0.96
CA GLU A 55 26.93 22.72 -0.55
C GLU A 55 25.56 23.23 -1.01
N LEU A 56 25.10 22.77 -2.17
CA LEU A 56 23.76 23.07 -2.67
C LEU A 56 22.69 22.32 -1.88
N ARG A 57 22.94 21.06 -1.56
CA ARG A 57 22.05 20.23 -0.76
C ARG A 57 21.83 20.83 0.61
N ASP A 58 22.89 21.25 1.29
CA ASP A 58 22.81 21.83 2.63
C ASP A 58 21.93 23.09 2.63
N ARG A 59 22.05 23.95 1.61
CA ARG A 59 21.18 25.14 1.44
C ARG A 59 19.71 24.78 1.24
N VAL A 60 19.44 23.79 0.39
CA VAL A 60 18.06 23.34 0.14
C VAL A 60 17.48 22.69 1.39
N TRP A 61 18.23 21.83 2.05
CA TRP A 61 17.80 21.12 3.25
C TRP A 61 17.60 22.06 4.44
N GLU A 62 18.38 23.14 4.55
CA GLU A 62 18.15 24.17 5.56
C GLU A 62 16.80 24.86 5.37
N GLN A 63 16.43 25.17 4.11
CA GLN A 63 15.10 25.71 3.80
C GLN A 63 14.00 24.70 4.09
N VAL A 64 14.14 23.46 3.63
CA VAL A 64 13.17 22.38 3.87
C VAL A 64 12.98 22.12 5.36
N ALA A 65 14.05 22.12 6.16
CA ALA A 65 13.96 21.97 7.61
C ALA A 65 13.17 23.11 8.27
N ARG A 66 13.30 24.35 7.80
CA ARG A 66 12.46 25.47 8.27
C ARG A 66 10.99 25.24 7.95
N ASP A 67 10.69 24.79 6.73
CA ASP A 67 9.32 24.53 6.28
C ASP A 67 8.69 23.38 7.09
N LEU A 68 9.44 22.30 7.33
CA LEU A 68 9.00 21.17 8.17
C LEU A 68 8.80 21.58 9.64
N THR A 69 9.63 22.47 10.18
CA THR A 69 9.47 23.01 11.54
C THR A 69 8.21 23.87 11.64
N ALA A 70 7.94 24.71 10.63
CA ALA A 70 6.72 25.51 10.57
C ALA A 70 5.44 24.67 10.48
N GLN A 71 5.54 23.47 9.91
CA GLN A 71 4.45 22.48 9.83
C GLN A 71 4.32 21.59 11.08
N GLY A 72 5.23 21.71 12.06
CA GLY A 72 5.27 20.86 13.24
C GLY A 72 5.75 19.42 12.98
N VAL A 73 6.28 19.15 11.77
CA VAL A 73 6.89 17.86 11.42
C VAL A 73 8.24 17.70 12.11
N LEU A 74 8.98 18.80 12.27
CA LEU A 74 10.16 18.88 13.13
C LEU A 74 9.85 19.73 14.37
N ASP A 75 10.43 19.38 15.50
CA ASP A 75 10.39 20.16 16.74
C ASP A 75 11.40 21.34 16.70
N HIS A 76 11.41 22.13 17.77
CA HIS A 76 12.31 23.29 17.91
C HIS A 76 13.80 22.92 17.96
N PHE A 77 14.13 21.66 18.23
CA PHE A 77 15.49 21.12 18.22
C PHE A 77 15.85 20.49 16.86
N GLY A 78 14.92 20.49 15.91
CA GLY A 78 15.08 19.88 14.60
C GLY A 78 14.88 18.36 14.58
N ASN A 79 14.35 17.76 15.65
CA ASN A 79 14.01 16.35 15.67
C ASN A 79 12.63 16.12 15.05
N PRO A 80 12.41 15.05 14.28
CA PRO A 80 11.08 14.72 13.79
C PRO A 80 10.10 14.45 14.94
N HIS A 81 8.84 14.83 14.74
CA HIS A 81 7.75 14.47 15.64
C HIS A 81 7.74 12.95 15.90
N PRO A 82 7.53 12.47 17.16
CA PRO A 82 7.63 11.05 17.49
C PRO A 82 6.85 10.11 16.57
N GLU A 83 5.59 10.42 16.27
CA GLU A 83 4.78 9.63 15.33
C GLU A 83 5.32 9.66 13.89
N VAL A 84 5.85 10.80 13.41
CA VAL A 84 6.50 10.88 12.10
C VAL A 84 7.77 10.04 12.08
N ALA A 85 8.58 10.11 13.14
CA ALA A 85 9.77 9.29 13.28
C ALA A 85 9.42 7.79 13.26
N ALA A 86 8.37 7.39 13.98
CA ALA A 86 7.88 6.01 13.99
C ALA A 86 7.38 5.55 12.60
N MET A 87 6.70 6.42 11.86
CA MET A 87 6.22 6.11 10.51
C MET A 87 7.38 5.94 9.52
N VAL A 88 8.34 6.87 9.51
CA VAL A 88 9.50 6.81 8.59
C VAL A 88 10.44 5.66 8.97
N ASP A 89 10.62 5.38 10.26
CA ASP A 89 11.33 4.18 10.74
C ASP A 89 10.66 2.89 10.25
N THR A 90 9.33 2.82 10.21
CA THR A 90 8.59 1.65 9.71
C THR A 90 8.83 1.42 8.22
N LEU A 91 8.95 2.49 7.42
CA LEU A 91 9.31 2.38 5.99
C LEU A 91 10.75 1.88 5.81
N SER A 92 11.67 2.37 6.63
CA SER A 92 13.08 1.96 6.62
C SER A 92 13.24 0.52 7.10
N ARG A 93 13.76 -0.34 6.22
CA ARG A 93 14.02 -1.76 6.53
C ARG A 93 12.81 -2.50 7.12
N ALA A 94 11.63 -2.25 6.56
CA ALA A 94 10.42 -2.99 6.90
C ALA A 94 10.66 -4.52 6.83
N ASP A 95 10.02 -5.25 7.75
CA ASP A 95 10.06 -6.72 7.80
C ASP A 95 9.33 -7.30 6.58
N ARG A 96 8.21 -6.66 6.21
CA ARG A 96 7.41 -7.02 5.05
C ARG A 96 6.91 -5.79 4.34
N THR A 97 6.86 -5.85 3.02
CA THR A 97 6.36 -4.76 2.18
C THR A 97 5.46 -5.29 1.07
N LEU A 98 4.30 -4.69 0.88
CA LEU A 98 3.60 -4.73 -0.41
C LEU A 98 4.08 -3.53 -1.22
N GLU A 99 4.59 -3.76 -2.42
CA GLU A 99 4.94 -2.68 -3.35
C GLU A 99 3.92 -2.66 -4.49
N ALA A 100 3.28 -1.51 -4.71
CA ALA A 100 2.21 -1.37 -5.68
C ALA A 100 2.51 -0.29 -6.72
N ARG A 101 2.22 -0.60 -7.98
CA ARG A 101 2.30 0.31 -9.12
C ARG A 101 0.90 0.50 -9.67
N TRP A 102 0.35 1.70 -9.53
CA TRP A 102 -1.00 2.05 -9.95
C TRP A 102 -0.95 2.97 -11.16
N TRP A 103 -1.22 2.41 -12.33
CA TRP A 103 -1.44 3.19 -13.53
C TRP A 103 -2.89 3.68 -13.55
N ARG A 104 -3.06 4.98 -13.73
CA ARG A 104 -4.34 5.67 -13.71
C ARG A 104 -4.61 6.36 -15.03
N ARG A 105 -5.48 5.77 -15.84
CA ARG A 105 -5.94 6.35 -17.11
C ARG A 105 -6.86 7.53 -16.87
N ASP A 106 -7.74 7.38 -15.89
CA ASP A 106 -8.79 8.33 -15.50
C ASP A 106 -8.27 9.74 -15.16
N VAL A 107 -7.05 9.86 -14.64
CA VAL A 107 -6.40 11.15 -14.35
C VAL A 107 -5.26 11.51 -15.31
N GLY A 108 -5.35 11.07 -16.57
CA GLY A 108 -4.42 11.49 -17.62
C GLY A 108 -3.18 10.60 -17.80
N GLY A 109 -3.26 9.32 -17.42
CA GLY A 109 -2.18 8.35 -17.67
C GLY A 109 -1.01 8.49 -16.70
N LYS A 110 -1.30 8.68 -15.41
CA LYS A 110 -0.28 8.86 -14.36
C LYS A 110 0.07 7.54 -13.69
N MET A 111 1.32 7.39 -13.26
CA MET A 111 1.77 6.26 -12.44
C MET A 111 1.92 6.70 -10.99
N ILE A 112 1.01 6.25 -10.13
CA ILE A 112 1.13 6.38 -8.67
C ILE A 112 1.84 5.14 -8.14
N ARG A 113 2.71 5.32 -7.16
CA ARG A 113 3.39 4.20 -6.50
C ARG A 113 3.08 4.25 -5.02
N PHE A 114 2.71 3.14 -4.43
CA PHE A 114 2.46 3.09 -3.01
C PHE A 114 2.97 1.80 -2.41
N VAL A 115 3.15 1.81 -1.09
CA VAL A 115 3.59 0.65 -0.33
C VAL A 115 2.74 0.47 0.92
N VAL A 116 2.65 -0.77 1.36
CA VAL A 116 2.20 -1.13 2.71
C VAL A 116 3.37 -1.79 3.41
N CYS A 117 3.94 -1.15 4.42
CA CYS A 117 5.08 -1.67 5.18
C CYS A 117 4.62 -2.17 6.55
N ARG A 118 5.18 -3.30 6.99
CA ARG A 118 5.08 -3.81 8.35
C ARG A 118 6.48 -3.82 9.00
N LYS A 119 6.59 -3.30 10.22
CA LYS A 119 7.80 -3.41 11.05
C LYS A 119 7.40 -3.68 12.50
N GLY A 120 7.58 -4.91 12.96
CA GLY A 120 6.97 -5.41 14.19
C GLY A 120 5.43 -5.44 14.08
N ASP A 121 4.76 -4.73 14.98
CA ASP A 121 3.30 -4.57 15.05
C ASP A 121 2.79 -3.33 14.30
N ARG A 122 3.69 -2.45 13.85
CA ARG A 122 3.33 -1.21 13.16
C ARG A 122 3.12 -1.45 11.67
N HIS A 123 2.05 -0.85 11.14
CA HIS A 123 1.78 -0.76 9.71
C HIS A 123 1.76 0.69 9.23
N VAL A 124 2.40 0.93 8.10
CA VAL A 124 2.41 2.22 7.42
C VAL A 124 2.06 2.04 5.96
N VAL A 125 1.14 2.86 5.49
CA VAL A 125 0.86 3.04 4.07
C VAL A 125 1.58 4.30 3.62
N CYS A 126 2.33 4.21 2.50
CA CYS A 126 2.97 5.38 1.92
C CYS A 126 2.69 5.43 0.43
N ALA A 127 2.10 6.53 -0.04
CA ALA A 127 1.81 6.77 -1.45
C ALA A 127 2.67 7.93 -1.97
N ARG A 128 3.30 7.72 -3.13
CA ARG A 128 4.05 8.71 -3.87
C ARG A 128 3.27 9.16 -5.09
N ASP A 129 3.07 10.46 -5.19
CA ASP A 129 2.56 11.11 -6.38
C ASP A 129 3.48 12.27 -6.82
N GLY A 130 4.28 12.03 -7.88
CA GLY A 130 5.31 12.96 -8.30
C GLY A 130 6.38 13.14 -7.21
N ASP A 131 6.47 14.35 -6.65
CA ASP A 131 7.43 14.70 -5.60
C ASP A 131 6.80 14.77 -4.19
N LEU A 132 5.51 14.43 -4.07
CA LEU A 132 4.81 14.34 -2.79
C LEU A 132 4.72 12.89 -2.32
N LEU A 133 4.92 12.71 -1.02
CA LEU A 133 4.76 11.47 -0.28
C LEU A 133 3.73 11.70 0.83
N VAL A 134 2.67 10.89 0.83
CA VAL A 134 1.73 10.80 1.94
C VAL A 134 2.05 9.53 2.71
N VAL A 135 2.39 9.68 3.98
CA VAL A 135 2.74 8.58 4.89
C VAL A 135 1.68 8.52 5.97
N GLN A 136 1.06 7.36 6.15
CA GLN A 136 -0.05 7.18 7.09
C GLN A 136 0.14 5.92 7.91
N ARG A 137 0.05 6.04 9.24
CA ARG A 137 -0.02 4.91 10.15
C ARG A 137 -1.41 4.27 10.04
N VAL A 138 -1.45 2.95 9.95
CA VAL A 138 -2.71 2.20 9.89
C VAL A 138 -2.73 1.16 10.99
N ALA A 139 -3.88 1.02 11.65
CA ALA A 139 -4.06 0.05 12.71
C ALA A 139 -4.10 -1.38 12.12
N SER A 140 -3.49 -2.36 12.80
CA SER A 140 -3.39 -3.74 12.31
C SER A 140 -4.77 -4.40 12.08
N GLN A 141 -5.79 -3.98 12.83
CA GLN A 141 -7.17 -4.47 12.72
C GLN A 141 -7.84 -4.14 11.38
N VAL A 142 -7.32 -3.18 10.61
CA VAL A 142 -7.83 -2.84 9.27
C VAL A 142 -7.62 -3.98 8.28
N GLY A 143 -6.61 -4.82 8.50
CA GLY A 143 -6.23 -5.90 7.58
C GLY A 143 -5.61 -5.41 6.27
N LEU A 144 -5.04 -6.35 5.51
CA LEU A 144 -4.29 -6.04 4.29
C LEU A 144 -5.16 -5.44 3.19
N ALA A 145 -6.33 -6.02 2.92
CA ALA A 145 -7.25 -5.50 1.91
C ALA A 145 -7.72 -4.09 2.25
N GLY A 146 -8.00 -3.82 3.52
CA GLY A 146 -8.35 -2.48 4.01
C GLY A 146 -7.22 -1.48 3.79
N MET A 147 -5.98 -1.82 4.14
CA MET A 147 -4.79 -0.98 3.94
C MET A 147 -4.53 -0.66 2.46
N VAL A 148 -4.75 -1.61 1.55
CA VAL A 148 -4.65 -1.33 0.11
C VAL A 148 -5.82 -0.43 -0.34
N THR A 149 -7.02 -0.67 0.20
CA THR A 149 -8.22 0.11 -0.14
C THR A 149 -8.16 1.55 0.35
N THR A 150 -7.43 1.87 1.42
CA THR A 150 -7.24 3.27 1.84
C THR A 150 -6.57 4.11 0.74
N VAL A 151 -5.74 3.48 -0.11
CA VAL A 151 -5.11 4.14 -1.26
C VAL A 151 -6.00 4.08 -2.50
N LEU A 152 -6.57 2.90 -2.81
CA LEU A 152 -7.32 2.69 -4.05
C LEU A 152 -8.74 3.29 -4.04
N GLY A 153 -9.27 3.59 -2.85
CA GLY A 153 -10.66 3.96 -2.66
C GLY A 153 -11.63 2.80 -2.91
N ALA A 154 -12.90 3.05 -2.57
CA ALA A 154 -13.99 2.12 -2.85
C ALA A 154 -14.36 2.15 -4.34
N ALA A 155 -14.70 0.98 -4.89
CA ALA A 155 -15.22 0.83 -6.25
C ALA A 155 -16.29 -0.27 -6.27
N PRO A 156 -17.32 -0.17 -7.13
CA PRO A 156 -18.28 -1.25 -7.32
C PRO A 156 -17.58 -2.47 -7.91
N GLU A 157 -18.02 -3.66 -7.53
CA GLU A 157 -17.51 -4.92 -8.07
C GLU A 157 -18.05 -5.17 -9.47
N ALA A 158 -17.24 -5.77 -10.35
CA ALA A 158 -17.73 -6.19 -11.65
C ALA A 158 -18.65 -7.43 -11.53
N ASP A 159 -19.76 -7.42 -12.25
CA ASP A 159 -20.66 -8.57 -12.37
C ASP A 159 -20.10 -9.58 -13.38
N VAL A 160 -19.16 -10.40 -12.91
CA VAL A 160 -18.47 -11.41 -13.71
C VAL A 160 -18.30 -12.71 -12.93
N GLU A 161 -18.40 -13.84 -13.64
CA GLU A 161 -18.02 -15.13 -13.10
C GLU A 161 -16.49 -15.25 -12.96
N PRO A 162 -15.99 -16.03 -11.99
CA PRO A 162 -14.56 -16.33 -11.87
C PRO A 162 -13.95 -16.86 -13.17
N LEU A 163 -12.82 -16.28 -13.59
CA LEU A 163 -12.06 -16.73 -14.75
C LEU A 163 -10.67 -17.18 -14.31
N THR A 164 -10.33 -18.45 -14.52
CA THR A 164 -9.01 -19.00 -14.17
C THR A 164 -8.37 -19.66 -15.39
N GLY A 165 -7.07 -19.46 -15.54
CA GLY A 165 -6.29 -20.05 -16.60
C GLY A 165 -4.80 -19.84 -16.40
N VAL A 166 -4.00 -20.46 -17.27
CA VAL A 166 -2.54 -20.26 -17.30
C VAL A 166 -2.27 -18.80 -17.61
N ALA A 167 -1.50 -18.13 -16.76
CA ALA A 167 -1.32 -16.68 -16.81
C ALA A 167 -0.75 -16.21 -18.16
N SER A 168 0.20 -16.96 -18.73
CA SER A 168 0.81 -16.64 -20.03
C SER A 168 -0.16 -16.76 -21.21
N GLN A 169 -1.17 -17.64 -21.11
CA GLN A 169 -2.20 -17.82 -22.13
C GLN A 169 -3.30 -16.77 -21.97
N LEU A 170 -3.76 -16.52 -20.74
CA LEU A 170 -4.73 -15.47 -20.45
C LEU A 170 -4.22 -14.08 -20.85
N ALA A 171 -2.93 -13.80 -20.66
CA ALA A 171 -2.31 -12.54 -21.08
C ALA A 171 -2.34 -12.30 -22.61
N GLN A 172 -2.56 -13.35 -23.40
CA GLN A 172 -2.65 -13.27 -24.86
C GLN A 172 -4.08 -13.06 -25.35
N CYS A 173 -5.09 -13.33 -24.52
CA CYS A 173 -6.49 -13.14 -24.90
C CYS A 173 -6.80 -11.66 -25.13
N ARG A 174 -7.43 -11.35 -26.26
CA ARG A 174 -7.80 -9.99 -26.68
C ARG A 174 -9.31 -9.82 -26.86
N ASP A 175 -10.05 -10.90 -27.07
CA ASP A 175 -11.49 -10.83 -27.31
C ASP A 175 -12.31 -11.79 -26.43
N ALA A 176 -13.62 -11.62 -26.49
CA ALA A 176 -14.57 -12.39 -25.69
C ALA A 176 -14.64 -13.87 -26.11
N ASP A 177 -14.40 -14.19 -27.38
CA ASP A 177 -14.50 -15.57 -27.87
C ASP A 177 -13.32 -16.40 -27.36
N GLU A 178 -12.13 -15.80 -27.27
CA GLU A 178 -10.96 -16.40 -26.63
C GLU A 178 -11.18 -16.61 -25.14
N LEU A 179 -11.74 -15.62 -24.43
CA LEU A 179 -12.03 -15.72 -23.00
C LEU A 179 -13.13 -16.75 -22.69
N ALA A 180 -14.13 -16.90 -23.56
CA ALA A 180 -15.19 -17.90 -23.40
C ALA A 180 -14.67 -19.35 -23.42
N ARG A 181 -13.50 -19.61 -24.04
CA ARG A 181 -12.87 -20.95 -24.06
C ARG A 181 -12.45 -21.45 -22.67
N TYR A 182 -12.38 -20.55 -21.68
CA TYR A 182 -12.09 -20.88 -20.29
C TYR A 182 -13.34 -21.25 -19.48
N GLY A 183 -14.49 -21.41 -20.13
CA GLY A 183 -15.71 -21.95 -19.51
C GLY A 183 -16.57 -20.94 -18.75
N VAL A 184 -16.29 -19.64 -18.90
CA VAL A 184 -17.16 -18.57 -18.36
C VAL A 184 -18.34 -18.29 -19.29
N ALA A 185 -19.45 -17.82 -18.72
CA ALA A 185 -20.63 -17.45 -19.49
C ALA A 185 -20.32 -16.37 -20.55
N PRO A 186 -21.01 -16.36 -21.72
CA PRO A 186 -20.79 -15.36 -22.76
C PRO A 186 -20.94 -13.90 -22.29
N ALA A 187 -21.76 -13.66 -21.26
CA ALA A 187 -21.89 -12.34 -20.65
C ALA A 187 -20.60 -11.92 -19.92
N SER A 188 -20.07 -12.80 -19.05
CA SER A 188 -18.80 -12.60 -18.33
C SER A 188 -17.63 -12.44 -19.30
N ALA A 189 -17.55 -13.27 -20.35
CA ALA A 189 -16.48 -13.16 -21.35
C ALA A 189 -16.47 -11.78 -22.05
N ARG A 190 -17.65 -11.26 -22.42
CA ARG A 190 -17.79 -9.91 -22.98
C ARG A 190 -17.45 -8.81 -21.98
N ALA A 191 -17.81 -8.98 -20.70
CA ALA A 191 -17.47 -8.04 -19.65
C ALA A 191 -15.95 -8.00 -19.46
N TYR A 192 -15.27 -9.14 -19.29
CA TYR A 192 -13.80 -9.21 -19.19
C TYR A 192 -13.10 -8.56 -20.39
N ALA A 193 -13.53 -8.86 -21.62
CA ALA A 193 -12.95 -8.24 -22.81
C ALA A 193 -13.03 -6.70 -22.77
N LYS A 194 -14.16 -6.14 -22.33
CA LYS A 194 -14.33 -4.68 -22.18
C LYS A 194 -13.50 -4.10 -21.04
N ILE A 195 -13.47 -4.78 -19.89
CA ILE A 195 -12.70 -4.39 -18.70
C ILE A 195 -11.20 -4.30 -19.05
N ILE A 196 -10.68 -5.31 -19.76
CA ILE A 196 -9.26 -5.38 -20.16
C ILE A 196 -8.92 -4.40 -21.29
N ALA A 197 -9.83 -4.18 -22.24
CA ALA A 197 -9.60 -3.27 -23.36
C ALA A 197 -9.60 -1.79 -22.94
N ASP A 198 -10.38 -1.43 -21.92
CA ASP A 198 -10.54 -0.06 -21.46
C ASP A 198 -10.59 0.06 -19.92
N PRO A 199 -9.46 -0.19 -19.22
CA PRO A 199 -9.36 0.02 -17.79
C PRO A 199 -9.27 1.53 -17.47
N ALA A 200 -10.01 1.97 -16.46
CA ALA A 200 -9.84 3.28 -15.81
C ALA A 200 -8.51 3.34 -15.03
N GLY A 201 -8.07 2.20 -14.49
CA GLY A 201 -6.77 2.04 -13.88
C GLY A 201 -6.43 0.58 -13.61
N TRP A 202 -5.14 0.30 -13.43
CA TRP A 202 -4.65 -1.02 -13.04
C TRP A 202 -3.55 -0.89 -12.01
N VAL A 203 -3.60 -1.75 -10.99
CA VAL A 203 -2.62 -1.88 -9.91
C VAL A 203 -1.95 -3.24 -10.01
N GLU A 204 -0.63 -3.26 -10.07
CA GLU A 204 0.16 -4.47 -9.82
C GLU A 204 0.80 -4.40 -8.44
N ILE A 205 0.64 -5.46 -7.66
CA ILE A 205 1.10 -5.54 -6.27
C ILE A 205 2.06 -6.73 -6.15
N THR A 206 3.30 -6.47 -5.76
CA THR A 206 4.28 -7.50 -5.37
C THR A 206 4.49 -7.47 -3.85
N ALA A 207 5.08 -8.53 -3.31
CA ALA A 207 5.41 -8.59 -1.89
C ALA A 207 6.91 -8.83 -1.68
N ILE A 208 7.44 -8.29 -0.58
CA ILE A 208 8.83 -8.41 -0.15
C ILE A 208 8.84 -8.87 1.32
N GLU A 209 9.72 -9.81 1.64
CA GLU A 209 10.07 -10.23 3.00
C GLU A 209 11.55 -9.98 3.25
N ARG A 210 11.88 -9.30 4.33
CA ARG A 210 13.25 -9.06 4.77
C ARG A 210 13.72 -10.18 5.70
N HIS A 211 14.95 -10.64 5.50
CA HIS A 211 15.57 -11.71 6.28
C HIS A 211 16.46 -11.17 7.39
N PRO A 212 16.67 -11.96 8.47
CA PRO A 212 17.80 -11.76 9.36
C PRO A 212 19.11 -11.70 8.55
N GLY A 213 19.93 -10.68 8.79
CA GLY A 213 21.15 -10.43 8.01
C GLY A 213 21.01 -9.43 6.86
N GLY A 214 19.80 -8.89 6.62
CA GLY A 214 19.59 -7.70 5.79
C GLY A 214 19.32 -7.96 4.30
N THR A 215 19.34 -9.23 3.87
CA THR A 215 18.83 -9.63 2.54
C THR A 215 17.31 -9.62 2.51
N PHE A 216 16.71 -9.76 1.33
CA PHE A 216 15.27 -9.83 1.16
C PHE A 216 14.89 -10.81 0.04
N THR A 217 13.67 -11.33 0.10
CA THR A 217 13.01 -12.06 -0.99
C THR A 217 11.85 -11.25 -1.49
N GLN A 218 11.77 -11.07 -2.81
CA GLN A 218 10.63 -10.49 -3.48
C GLN A 218 9.88 -11.56 -4.26
N THR A 219 8.55 -11.47 -4.31
CA THR A 219 7.74 -12.36 -5.15
C THR A 219 8.06 -12.16 -6.63
N ASP A 220 8.17 -13.26 -7.38
CA ASP A 220 8.29 -13.26 -8.84
C ASP A 220 6.92 -13.15 -9.55
N VAL A 221 5.85 -13.10 -8.77
CA VAL A 221 4.46 -12.94 -9.19
C VAL A 221 3.86 -11.67 -8.58
N ALA A 222 2.72 -11.24 -9.12
CA ALA A 222 1.97 -10.10 -8.62
C ALA A 222 0.47 -10.43 -8.49
N ALA A 223 -0.17 -9.83 -7.49
CA ALA A 223 -1.62 -9.68 -7.48
C ALA A 223 -2.02 -8.43 -8.28
N GLY A 224 -3.23 -8.44 -8.82
CA GLY A 224 -3.74 -7.35 -9.67
C GLY A 224 -5.05 -6.77 -9.15
N VAL A 225 -5.25 -5.47 -9.36
CA VAL A 225 -6.55 -4.80 -9.22
C VAL A 225 -6.81 -3.99 -10.49
N LEU A 226 -7.94 -4.19 -11.16
CA LEU A 226 -8.32 -3.45 -12.36
C LEU A 226 -9.64 -2.74 -12.09
N ASP A 227 -9.67 -1.43 -12.29
CA ASP A 227 -10.88 -0.61 -12.24
C ASP A 227 -11.35 -0.25 -13.65
N SER A 228 -12.65 -0.35 -13.90
CA SER A 228 -13.27 0.02 -15.17
C SER A 228 -14.69 0.57 -14.95
N GLN A 229 -15.30 1.07 -16.02
CA GLN A 229 -16.73 1.46 -16.00
C GLN A 229 -17.68 0.29 -15.70
N PHE A 230 -17.22 -0.97 -15.81
CA PHE A 230 -18.01 -2.17 -15.51
C PHE A 230 -17.76 -2.71 -14.11
N GLY A 231 -17.00 -1.98 -13.28
CA GLY A 231 -16.62 -2.38 -11.92
C GLY A 231 -15.18 -2.87 -11.82
N ARG A 232 -14.78 -3.13 -10.58
CA ARG A 232 -13.46 -3.62 -10.17
C ARG A 232 -13.38 -5.13 -10.32
N ILE A 233 -12.24 -5.62 -10.80
CA ILE A 233 -11.84 -7.02 -10.69
C ILE A 233 -10.48 -7.12 -9.99
N VAL A 234 -10.22 -8.28 -9.39
CA VAL A 234 -8.92 -8.61 -8.79
C VAL A 234 -8.34 -9.86 -9.44
N SER A 235 -7.01 -9.94 -9.52
CA SER A 235 -6.27 -11.10 -10.01
C SER A 235 -5.48 -11.75 -8.89
N ILE A 236 -5.70 -13.05 -8.68
CA ILE A 236 -5.03 -13.87 -7.69
C ILE A 236 -3.96 -14.72 -8.39
N PRO A 237 -2.66 -14.58 -8.04
CA PRO A 237 -1.62 -15.45 -8.55
C PRO A 237 -1.67 -16.81 -7.83
N ARG A 238 -1.53 -17.91 -8.58
CA ARG A 238 -1.40 -19.27 -8.01
C ARG A 238 -0.39 -20.09 -8.80
N ARG A 239 0.42 -20.90 -8.11
CA ARG A 239 1.34 -21.85 -8.77
C ARG A 239 0.84 -23.27 -8.58
N VAL A 240 0.55 -23.95 -9.69
CA VAL A 240 0.07 -25.34 -9.72
C VAL A 240 1.04 -26.16 -10.54
N ASN A 241 1.68 -27.17 -9.93
CA ASN A 241 2.68 -28.02 -10.57
C ASN A 241 3.80 -27.24 -11.31
N GLY A 242 4.22 -26.10 -10.75
CA GLY A 242 5.26 -25.24 -11.32
C GLY A 242 4.77 -24.21 -12.35
N GLU A 243 3.54 -24.34 -12.84
CA GLU A 243 2.94 -23.41 -13.80
C GLU A 243 2.17 -22.30 -13.07
N LEU A 244 2.28 -21.06 -13.56
CA LEU A 244 1.61 -19.89 -13.00
C LEU A 244 0.20 -19.75 -13.61
N TYR A 245 -0.79 -19.74 -12.74
CA TYR A 245 -2.20 -19.47 -13.04
C TYR A 245 -2.59 -18.09 -12.50
N GLY A 246 -3.48 -17.43 -13.23
CA GLY A 246 -4.18 -16.23 -12.76
C GLY A 246 -5.66 -16.54 -12.60
N SER A 247 -6.24 -16.14 -11.48
CA SER A 247 -7.69 -16.20 -11.25
C SER A 247 -8.24 -14.79 -11.10
N PHE A 248 -9.09 -14.38 -12.04
CA PHE A 248 -9.80 -13.12 -12.01
C PHE A 248 -11.16 -13.29 -11.33
N LEU A 249 -11.47 -12.38 -10.40
CA LEU A 249 -12.69 -12.39 -9.60
C LEU A 249 -13.31 -10.99 -9.52
N PRO A 250 -14.62 -10.86 -9.22
CA PRO A 250 -15.20 -9.59 -8.79
C PRO A 250 -14.39 -8.93 -7.68
N GLY A 251 -14.21 -7.61 -7.77
CA GLY A 251 -13.29 -6.83 -6.95
C GLY A 251 -13.75 -6.52 -5.52
N SER A 252 -14.39 -7.48 -4.85
CA SER A 252 -14.83 -7.35 -3.47
C SER A 252 -13.66 -7.21 -2.50
N GLN A 253 -13.92 -6.66 -1.30
CA GLN A 253 -12.93 -6.66 -0.21
C GLN A 253 -12.45 -8.07 0.13
N ALA A 254 -13.36 -9.05 0.15
CA ALA A 254 -13.04 -10.43 0.44
C ALA A 254 -12.13 -11.05 -0.65
N ASN A 255 -12.40 -10.77 -1.92
CA ASN A 255 -11.58 -11.27 -3.02
C ASN A 255 -10.23 -10.55 -3.10
N LEU A 256 -10.17 -9.25 -2.77
CA LEU A 256 -8.91 -8.53 -2.60
C LEU A 256 -8.06 -9.16 -1.48
N GLN A 257 -8.67 -9.46 -0.34
CA GLN A 257 -7.98 -10.16 0.75
C GLN A 257 -7.44 -11.51 0.28
N ARG A 258 -8.24 -12.31 -0.42
CA ARG A 258 -7.79 -13.60 -1.00
C ARG A 258 -6.66 -13.43 -2.03
N ALA A 259 -6.65 -12.34 -2.79
CA ALA A 259 -5.59 -12.04 -3.75
C ALA A 259 -4.27 -11.74 -3.04
N LEU A 260 -4.33 -10.94 -1.98
CA LEU A 260 -3.17 -10.58 -1.16
C LEU A 260 -2.66 -11.80 -0.38
N ASP A 261 -3.53 -12.59 0.25
CA ASP A 261 -3.13 -13.81 0.93
C ASP A 261 -2.44 -14.79 -0.04
N GLY A 262 -3.03 -14.99 -1.23
CA GLY A 262 -2.43 -15.82 -2.27
C GLY A 262 -1.08 -15.30 -2.78
N LEU A 263 -0.86 -13.99 -2.80
CA LEU A 263 0.45 -13.39 -3.10
C LEU A 263 1.46 -13.65 -1.96
N ILE A 264 1.02 -13.52 -0.71
CA ILE A 264 1.86 -13.72 0.48
C ILE A 264 2.33 -15.18 0.60
N GLU A 265 1.57 -16.16 0.10
CA GLU A 265 2.00 -17.56 0.04
C GLU A 265 3.29 -17.78 -0.77
N PHE A 266 3.70 -16.84 -1.64
CA PHE A 266 4.95 -16.89 -2.39
C PHE A 266 6.16 -16.38 -1.61
N LEU A 267 5.95 -15.77 -0.44
CA LEU A 267 7.05 -15.38 0.45
C LEU A 267 7.55 -16.58 1.27
N PRO A 268 8.83 -16.58 1.70
CA PRO A 268 9.40 -17.67 2.49
C PRO A 268 8.59 -18.04 3.75
N SER A 269 8.09 -17.04 4.47
CA SER A 269 7.28 -17.24 5.68
C SER A 269 5.80 -17.55 5.41
N ARG A 270 5.30 -17.28 4.20
CA ARG A 270 3.91 -17.54 3.75
C ARG A 270 2.79 -16.89 4.58
N SER A 271 3.11 -15.93 5.44
CA SER A 271 2.13 -15.24 6.29
C SER A 271 2.46 -13.77 6.35
N TRP A 272 1.51 -12.86 6.47
CA TRP A 272 1.82 -11.43 6.68
C TRP A 272 1.99 -11.08 8.17
N PHE A 273 1.16 -11.70 9.00
CA PHE A 273 1.15 -11.56 10.45
C PHE A 273 1.90 -12.73 11.09
N ASP A 274 2.53 -12.50 12.24
CA ASP A 274 3.23 -13.60 12.91
C ASP A 274 2.21 -14.52 13.59
N HIS A 275 2.52 -15.81 13.70
CA HIS A 275 1.59 -16.85 14.17
C HIS A 275 1.08 -16.69 15.62
N GLY A 276 1.42 -15.62 16.33
CA GLY A 276 0.90 -15.26 17.66
C GLY A 276 -0.23 -14.22 17.66
N GLU A 277 -0.41 -13.43 16.59
CA GLU A 277 -1.43 -12.36 16.56
C GLU A 277 -2.83 -12.87 16.16
N ALA A 278 -2.91 -13.99 15.44
CA ALA A 278 -4.20 -14.60 15.05
C ALA A 278 -4.96 -15.21 16.25
N ALA A 279 -4.25 -15.60 17.31
CA ALA A 279 -4.85 -16.27 18.47
C ALA A 279 -5.51 -15.32 19.48
N VAL A 280 -5.15 -14.03 19.48
CA VAL A 280 -5.71 -13.03 20.42
C VAL A 280 -7.08 -12.51 19.95
N ASN A 281 -7.40 -12.61 18.66
CA ASN A 281 -8.62 -12.03 18.07
C ASN A 281 -9.80 -13.02 17.96
N GLY A 282 -9.73 -14.18 18.63
CA GLY A 282 -10.78 -15.20 18.64
C GLY A 282 -11.72 -15.18 19.84
N HIS A 283 -11.52 -14.27 20.81
CA HIS A 283 -12.37 -14.15 21.99
C HIS A 283 -12.60 -12.67 22.35
N GLY A 284 -13.76 -12.16 21.97
CA GLY A 284 -14.29 -10.85 22.33
C GLY A 284 -15.69 -10.68 21.80
#